data_AF-A0A422M1Y8-F1
#
_entry.id   AF-A0A422M1Y8-F1
#
_cell.length_a   1.000
_cell.length_b   1.000
_cell.length_c   1.000
_cell.angle_alpha   90.00
_cell.angle_beta   90.00
_cell.angle_gamma   90.00
#
_symmetry.space_group_name_H-M   'P 1'
#
loop_
_entity.id
_entity.type
_entity.pdbx_description
1 polymer ?
#
loop_
_entity_poly.entity_id
_entity_poly.type
_entity_poly.pdbx_seq_one_letter_code
_entity_poly.pdbx_strand_id
1 'polypeptide(L)'
;MAPSKKIRKINWEIHQQLEGDQTNKIFDGSHTFGDLYFHRAVLFAALLKAYPHQSWRTHTQSDGNGFAGYFLCGIETPEGQYTCHYPDSQWYLFDGVRELPESPKYDGHKPEDVVRLLSLVKEGD
;
A
#
# COMPACT_ATOMS: atom_id res chain seq x y z
N MET A 1 14.33 17.34 0.19
CA MET A 1 15.28 17.96 1.15
C MET A 1 15.65 16.94 2.21
N ALA A 2 16.89 16.93 2.70
CA ALA A 2 17.28 16.00 3.76
C ALA A 2 16.58 16.36 5.09
N PRO A 3 16.19 15.37 5.93
CA PRO A 3 15.55 15.64 7.20
C PRO A 3 16.49 16.42 8.14
N SER A 4 15.92 17.38 8.89
CA SER A 4 16.66 18.14 9.90
C SER A 4 17.14 17.24 11.05
N LYS A 5 18.11 17.71 11.85
CA LYS A 5 18.60 16.95 13.03
C LYS A 5 17.46 16.56 13.98
N LYS A 6 16.47 17.44 14.15
CA LYS A 6 15.29 17.17 15.01
C LYS A 6 14.44 16.05 14.44
N ILE A 7 14.16 16.06 13.13
CA ILE A 7 13.38 14.99 12.48
C ILE A 7 14.11 13.66 12.54
N ARG A 8 15.43 13.64 12.31
CA ARG A 8 16.23 12.41 12.43
C ARG A 8 16.15 11.80 13.83
N LYS A 9 16.20 12.64 14.88
CA LYS A 9 16.04 12.19 16.26
C LYS A 9 14.65 11.58 16.50
N ILE A 10 13.58 12.24 16.04
CA ILE A 10 12.21 11.72 16.17
C ILE A 10 12.07 10.38 15.46
N ASN A 11 12.54 10.27 14.21
CA ASN A 11 12.49 9.01 13.48
C ASN A 11 13.25 7.91 14.20
N TRP A 12 14.42 8.22 14.77
CA TRP A 12 15.17 7.27 15.58
C TRP A 12 14.39 6.82 16.82
N GLU A 13 13.75 7.75 17.55
CA GLU A 13 12.92 7.41 18.72
C GLU A 13 11.73 6.51 18.32
N ILE A 14 11.04 6.84 17.23
CA ILE A 14 9.94 6.02 16.69
C ILE A 14 10.42 4.61 16.37
N HIS A 15 11.57 4.47 15.69
CA HIS A 15 12.08 3.17 15.27
C HIS A 15 12.69 2.34 16.40
N GLN A 16 13.18 2.95 17.47
CA GLN A 16 13.93 2.24 18.52
C GLN A 16 13.14 2.04 19.81
N GLN A 17 12.09 2.83 20.04
CA GLN A 17 11.36 2.82 21.31
C GLN A 17 9.91 2.38 21.16
N LEU A 18 9.40 2.28 19.94
CA LEU A 18 8.04 1.83 19.67
C LEU A 18 8.07 0.53 18.87
N GLU A 19 7.20 -0.39 19.24
CA GLU A 19 7.07 -1.69 18.58
C GLU A 19 5.64 -1.90 18.10
N GLY A 20 5.50 -2.74 17.06
CA GLY A 20 4.21 -3.17 16.54
C GLY A 20 3.23 -2.03 16.27
N ASP A 21 2.04 -2.13 16.87
CA ASP A 21 0.92 -1.21 16.67
C ASP A 21 1.06 0.12 17.41
N GLN A 22 2.09 0.32 18.24
CA GLN A 22 2.27 1.57 18.97
C GLN A 22 2.52 2.75 18.03
N THR A 23 3.19 2.50 16.90
CA THR A 23 3.41 3.51 15.86
C THR A 23 2.09 4.05 15.30
N ASN A 24 1.04 3.23 15.25
CA ASN A 24 -0.29 3.65 14.80
C ASN A 24 -0.94 4.70 15.71
N LYS A 25 -0.43 4.92 16.93
CA LYS A 25 -0.94 5.92 17.88
C LYS A 25 -0.23 7.28 17.75
N ILE A 26 0.81 7.38 16.91
CA ILE A 26 1.51 8.64 16.68
C ILE A 26 0.58 9.59 15.93
N PHE A 27 0.39 10.78 16.47
CA PHE A 27 -0.53 11.79 15.97
C PHE A 27 0.23 12.98 15.38
N ASP A 28 -0.13 13.38 14.16
CA ASP A 28 0.52 14.49 13.45
C ASP A 28 -0.16 15.86 13.70
N GLY A 29 -1.22 15.90 14.49
CA GLY A 29 -2.07 17.08 14.70
C GLY A 29 -3.44 16.99 14.04
N SER A 30 -3.62 16.07 13.09
CA SER A 30 -4.90 15.83 12.40
C SER A 30 -5.30 14.36 12.39
N HIS A 31 -4.34 13.46 12.15
CA HIS A 31 -4.55 12.02 12.06
C HIS A 31 -3.48 11.26 12.82
N THR A 32 -3.82 10.05 13.25
CA THR A 32 -2.80 9.09 13.66
C THR A 32 -2.20 8.39 12.45
N PHE A 33 -1.00 7.83 12.57
CA PHE A 33 -0.43 7.00 11.51
C PHE A 33 -1.35 5.81 11.17
N GLY A 34 -2.02 5.24 12.17
CA GLY A 34 -3.02 4.19 11.97
C GLY A 34 -4.17 4.65 11.08
N ASP A 35 -4.70 5.85 11.33
CA ASP A 35 -5.76 6.44 10.49
C ASP A 35 -5.29 6.59 9.05
N LEU A 36 -4.08 7.12 8.83
CA LEU A 36 -3.52 7.32 7.49
C LEU A 36 -3.34 6.00 6.74
N TYR A 37 -2.84 4.95 7.41
CA TYR A 37 -2.70 3.62 6.81
C TYR A 37 -4.06 2.99 6.49
N PHE A 38 -5.04 3.15 7.38
CA PHE A 38 -6.40 2.65 7.15
C PHE A 38 -7.10 3.39 6.01
N HIS A 39 -7.02 4.73 5.98
CA HIS A 39 -7.54 5.53 4.87
C HIS A 39 -6.92 5.10 3.54
N ARG A 40 -5.61 4.89 3.49
CA ARG A 40 -4.94 4.39 2.28
C ARG A 40 -5.49 3.04 1.85
N ALA A 41 -5.69 2.10 2.78
CA ALA A 41 -6.27 0.80 2.48
C ALA A 41 -7.69 0.91 1.89
N VAL A 42 -8.56 1.72 2.50
CA VAL A 42 -9.94 1.93 2.02
C VAL A 42 -9.97 2.60 0.66
N LEU A 43 -9.20 3.67 0.45
CA LEU A 43 -9.14 4.39 -0.82
C LEU A 43 -8.59 3.50 -1.93
N PHE A 44 -7.54 2.73 -1.65
CA PHE A 44 -6.98 1.80 -2.63
C PHE A 44 -7.96 0.66 -2.93
N ALA A 45 -8.61 0.07 -1.93
CA ALA A 45 -9.64 -0.94 -2.15
C ALA A 45 -10.79 -0.42 -3.03
N ALA A 46 -11.25 0.82 -2.81
CA ALA A 46 -12.27 1.45 -3.65
C ALA A 46 -11.81 1.59 -5.10
N LEU A 47 -10.56 2.04 -5.32
CA LEU A 47 -9.97 2.13 -6.66
C LEU A 47 -9.90 0.77 -7.34
N LEU A 48 -9.40 -0.26 -6.65
CA LEU A 48 -9.22 -1.59 -7.21
C LEU A 48 -10.56 -2.22 -7.63
N LYS A 49 -11.63 -1.94 -6.85
CA LYS A 49 -13.00 -2.34 -7.19
C LYS A 49 -13.57 -1.57 -8.39
N ALA A 50 -13.15 -0.33 -8.60
CA ALA A 50 -13.54 0.45 -9.77
C ALA A 50 -12.85 -0.01 -11.07
N TYR A 51 -11.68 -0.65 -10.96
CA TYR A 51 -10.90 -1.15 -12.10
C TYR A 51 -10.66 -2.68 -12.01
N PRO A 52 -11.71 -3.51 -12.00
CA PRO A 52 -11.61 -4.94 -11.68
C PRO A 52 -10.77 -5.76 -12.68
N HIS A 53 -10.69 -5.31 -13.94
CA HIS A 53 -9.89 -5.99 -14.97
C HIS A 53 -8.38 -5.74 -14.86
N GLN A 54 -8.00 -4.60 -14.26
CA GLN A 54 -6.60 -4.20 -14.08
C GLN A 54 -6.08 -4.56 -12.68
N SER A 55 -6.98 -4.88 -11.76
CA SER A 55 -6.68 -5.04 -10.34
C SER A 55 -6.57 -6.49 -9.92
N TRP A 56 -5.81 -6.71 -8.85
CA TRP A 56 -5.62 -8.02 -8.26
C TRP A 56 -5.24 -7.95 -6.77
N ARG A 57 -5.44 -9.07 -6.06
CA ARG A 57 -4.94 -9.33 -4.71
C ARG A 57 -4.34 -10.73 -4.61
N THR A 58 -3.38 -10.97 -3.73
CA THR A 58 -2.75 -12.28 -3.53
C THR A 58 -2.01 -12.35 -2.19
N HIS A 59 -1.86 -13.55 -1.64
CA HIS A 59 -1.02 -13.83 -0.48
C HIS A 59 0.39 -14.29 -0.88
N THR A 60 0.68 -14.46 -2.17
CA THR A 60 1.89 -15.11 -2.65
C THR A 60 2.69 -14.19 -3.56
N GLN A 61 3.99 -14.10 -3.31
CA GLN A 61 4.95 -13.40 -4.15
C GLN A 61 5.17 -14.13 -5.48
N SER A 62 5.79 -13.44 -6.43
CA SER A 62 6.15 -13.99 -7.74
C SER A 62 7.17 -15.13 -7.72
N ASP A 63 7.77 -15.42 -6.56
CA ASP A 63 8.69 -16.55 -6.34
C ASP A 63 8.04 -17.71 -5.57
N GLY A 64 6.73 -17.63 -5.30
CA GLY A 64 5.96 -18.62 -4.57
C GLY A 64 5.98 -18.45 -3.04
N ASN A 65 6.74 -17.49 -2.49
CA ASN A 65 6.79 -17.27 -1.05
C ASN A 65 5.62 -16.40 -0.57
N GLY A 66 5.05 -16.71 0.60
CA GLY A 66 4.00 -15.89 1.22
C GLY A 66 4.52 -14.56 1.79
N PHE A 67 3.60 -13.63 2.10
CA PHE A 67 3.90 -12.48 2.94
C PHE A 67 3.48 -12.77 4.39
N ALA A 68 4.41 -12.73 5.35
CA ALA A 68 4.15 -13.18 6.72
C ALA A 68 3.11 -12.29 7.46
N GLY A 69 1.83 -12.68 7.44
CA GLY A 69 0.71 -11.94 8.06
C GLY A 69 0.17 -10.77 7.23
N TYR A 70 0.54 -10.74 5.94
CA TYR A 70 0.16 -9.70 5.01
C TYR A 70 -0.30 -10.33 3.68
N PHE A 71 -0.92 -9.49 2.86
CA PHE A 71 -1.18 -9.77 1.46
C PHE A 71 -0.77 -8.57 0.61
N LEU A 72 -0.67 -8.81 -0.69
CA LEU A 72 -0.34 -7.80 -1.68
C LEU A 72 -1.55 -7.53 -2.57
N CYS A 73 -1.83 -6.26 -2.80
CA CYS A 73 -2.76 -5.80 -3.82
C CYS A 73 -2.03 -5.00 -4.88
N GLY A 74 -2.49 -5.09 -6.11
CA GLY A 74 -1.92 -4.35 -7.22
C GLY A 74 -2.95 -3.93 -8.25
N ILE A 75 -2.57 -2.91 -9.01
CA ILE A 75 -3.28 -2.44 -10.18
C ILE A 75 -2.28 -2.16 -11.29
N GLU A 76 -2.55 -2.67 -12.47
CA GLU A 76 -1.79 -2.32 -13.68
C GLU A 76 -2.23 -0.93 -14.15
N THR A 77 -1.27 -0.07 -14.47
CA THR A 77 -1.53 1.26 -15.05
C THR A 77 -0.73 1.42 -16.36
N PRO A 78 -1.11 2.34 -17.25
CA PRO A 78 -0.31 2.67 -18.44
C PRO A 78 1.17 3.02 -18.14
N GLU A 79 1.46 3.54 -16.95
CA GLU A 79 2.81 3.92 -16.52
C GLU A 79 3.53 2.81 -15.70
N GLY A 80 2.95 1.60 -15.64
CA GLY A 80 3.44 0.45 -14.89
C GLY A 80 2.57 0.09 -13.68
N GLN A 81 2.81 -1.05 -13.06
CA GLN A 81 2.03 -1.47 -11.89
C GLN A 81 2.26 -0.55 -10.69
N TYR A 82 1.30 -0.53 -9.77
CA TYR A 82 1.48 0.01 -8.44
C TYR A 82 0.89 -0.98 -7.43
N THR A 83 1.66 -1.34 -6.40
CA THR A 83 1.27 -2.36 -5.43
C THR A 83 1.40 -1.86 -3.99
N CYS A 84 0.58 -2.41 -3.10
CA CYS A 84 0.56 -2.06 -1.68
C CYS A 84 0.31 -3.32 -0.83
N HIS A 85 1.08 -3.44 0.26
CA HIS A 85 0.89 -4.48 1.26
C HIS A 85 -0.08 -4.03 2.34
N TYR A 86 -0.93 -4.95 2.80
CA TYR A 86 -1.86 -4.74 3.90
C TYR A 86 -1.88 -5.96 4.83
N PRO A 87 -2.14 -5.77 6.13
CA PRO A 87 -2.23 -6.90 7.07
C PRO A 87 -3.46 -7.76 6.75
N ASP A 88 -3.36 -9.07 6.97
CA ASP A 88 -4.44 -10.04 6.63
C ASP A 88 -5.80 -9.69 7.26
N SER A 89 -5.79 -9.03 8.41
CA SER A 89 -7.01 -8.52 9.07
C SER A 89 -7.82 -7.54 8.22
N GLN A 90 -7.23 -6.97 7.17
CA GLN A 90 -7.86 -6.05 6.23
C GLN A 90 -8.24 -6.70 4.90
N TRP A 91 -8.06 -8.00 4.72
CA TRP A 91 -8.36 -8.72 3.48
C TRP A 91 -9.79 -8.46 2.98
N TYR A 92 -10.75 -8.44 3.90
CA TYR A 92 -12.17 -8.20 3.62
C TYR A 92 -12.44 -6.85 2.92
N LEU A 93 -11.59 -5.84 3.12
CA LEU A 93 -11.75 -4.55 2.45
C LEU A 93 -11.67 -4.70 0.93
N PHE A 94 -10.91 -5.69 0.45
CA PHE A 94 -10.64 -5.95 -0.97
C PHE A 94 -11.57 -7.02 -1.57
N ASP A 95 -12.65 -7.39 -0.88
CA ASP A 95 -13.60 -8.35 -1.42
C ASP A 95 -14.20 -7.87 -2.75
N GLY A 96 -14.23 -8.78 -3.73
CA GLY A 96 -14.58 -8.50 -5.11
C GLY A 96 -13.39 -8.17 -6.03
N VAL A 97 -12.20 -7.93 -5.48
CA VAL A 97 -10.96 -7.83 -6.27
C VAL A 97 -10.49 -9.23 -6.66
N ARG A 98 -10.11 -9.41 -7.93
CA ARG A 98 -9.63 -10.69 -8.47
C ARG A 98 -8.45 -11.22 -7.67
N GLU A 99 -8.53 -12.46 -7.23
CA GLU A 99 -7.42 -13.14 -6.55
C GLU A 99 -6.49 -13.81 -7.56
N LEU A 100 -5.18 -13.62 -7.40
CA LEU A 100 -4.16 -14.31 -8.17
C LEU A 100 -3.46 -15.36 -7.30
N PRO A 101 -3.06 -16.50 -7.88
CA PRO A 101 -2.29 -17.51 -7.16
C PRO A 101 -0.92 -16.97 -6.74
N GLU A 102 -0.31 -16.10 -7.55
CA GLU A 102 0.99 -15.46 -7.33
C GLU A 102 0.97 -14.02 -7.88
N SER A 103 1.75 -13.12 -7.26
CA SER A 103 1.90 -11.76 -7.76
C SER A 103 2.68 -11.71 -9.07
N PRO A 104 2.44 -10.71 -9.93
CA PRO A 104 3.40 -10.31 -10.95
C PRO A 104 4.77 -10.02 -10.34
N LYS A 105 5.83 -10.12 -11.15
CA LYS A 105 7.18 -9.73 -10.71
C LYS A 105 7.19 -8.24 -10.35
N TYR A 106 7.80 -7.90 -9.22
CA TYR A 106 7.94 -6.51 -8.80
C TYR A 106 8.79 -5.73 -9.80
N ASP A 107 8.29 -4.55 -10.20
CA ASP A 107 8.90 -3.70 -11.22
C ASP A 107 9.83 -2.62 -10.65
N GLY A 108 10.00 -2.59 -9.31
CA GLY A 108 10.88 -1.64 -8.64
C GLY A 108 10.24 -0.28 -8.30
N HIS A 109 8.92 -0.14 -8.42
CA HIS A 109 8.26 1.15 -8.14
C HIS A 109 8.38 1.58 -6.68
N LYS A 110 8.56 2.88 -6.46
CA LYS A 110 8.77 3.51 -5.15
C LYS A 110 7.48 4.11 -4.61
N PRO A 111 7.43 4.49 -3.32
CA PRO A 111 6.29 5.22 -2.77
C PRO A 111 5.89 6.46 -3.59
N GLU A 112 6.88 7.19 -4.13
CA GLU A 112 6.66 8.37 -4.98
C GLU A 112 5.93 8.05 -6.30
N ASP A 113 6.03 6.81 -6.80
CA ASP A 113 5.39 6.36 -8.04
C ASP A 113 3.87 6.16 -7.88
N VAL A 114 3.28 6.47 -6.71
CA VAL A 114 1.83 6.49 -6.50
C VAL A 114 1.09 7.35 -7.53
N VAL A 115 1.77 8.34 -8.11
CA VAL A 115 1.24 9.19 -9.17
C VAL A 115 0.89 8.43 -10.46
N ARG A 116 1.42 7.21 -10.67
CA ARG A 116 1.04 6.34 -11.79
C ARG A 116 -0.45 6.03 -11.79
N LEU A 117 -1.10 6.01 -10.63
CA LEU A 117 -2.55 5.83 -10.51
C LEU A 117 -3.34 6.90 -11.27
N LEU A 118 -2.79 8.10 -11.45
CA LEU A 118 -3.44 9.17 -12.22
C LEU A 118 -3.48 8.86 -13.73
N SER A 119 -2.67 7.91 -14.21
CA SER A 119 -2.71 7.47 -15.61
C SER A 119 -3.92 6.58 -15.93
N LEU A 120 -4.63 6.06 -14.92
CA LEU A 120 -5.84 5.24 -15.11
C LEU A 120 -7.01 5.98 -15.77
N VAL A 121 -7.01 7.31 -15.73
CA VAL A 121 -8.08 8.16 -16.32
C VAL A 121 -7.68 8.68 -17.70
N LYS A 122 -6.45 8.41 -18.16
CA LYS A 122 -5.98 8.87 -19.47
C LYS A 122 -6.43 7.94 -20.60
N GLU A 123 -7.72 7.81 -20.85
CA GLU A 123 -8.27 7.42 -22.18
C GLU A 123 -9.72 7.94 -22.31
N GLY A 124 -9.93 8.92 -23.21
CA GLY A 124 -11.25 9.30 -23.72
C GLY A 124 -11.87 10.60 -23.21
N ASP A 125 -11.40 11.75 -23.71
CA ASP A 125 -12.29 12.82 -24.20
C ASP A 125 -12.55 12.57 -25.69
#